data_AF-A0A2V8UXW6-F1
#
_entry.id   AF-A0A2V8UXW6-F1
#
_cell.length_a   1.000
_cell.length_b   1.000
_cell.length_c   1.000
_cell.angle_alpha   90.00
_cell.angle_beta   90.00
_cell.angle_gamma   90.00
#
_symmetry.space_group_name_H-M   'P 1'
#
loop_
_entity.id
_entity.type
_entity.pdbx_description
1 polymer ?
#
loop_
_entity_poly.entity_id
_entity_poly.type
_entity_poly.pdbx_seq_one_letter_code
_entity_poly.pdbx_strand_id
1 'polypeptide(L)'
;MQKQDNKRVLAVVSDLFFSVKINDAAKRAGMTVEFVKDEKDAMAKAKTKPTLIILDLNFESVNPLDLISKLKANDELKSISLIGFLSHVQGELKQKAHETGCDMVLARSAFSQNLPQILKRHSGVT
;
A
#
# COMPACT_ATOMS: atom_id res chain seq x y z
N MET A 1 25.89 6.47 9.55
CA MET A 1 24.99 5.31 9.77
C MET A 1 24.22 5.09 8.48
N GLN A 2 24.57 4.07 7.69
CA GLN A 2 23.89 3.79 6.44
C GLN A 2 22.45 3.38 6.80
N LYS A 3 21.46 4.22 6.48
CA LYS A 3 20.07 3.78 6.43
C LYS A 3 20.05 2.65 5.41
N GLN A 4 19.86 1.41 5.85
CA GLN A 4 19.39 0.38 4.93
C GLN A 4 18.03 0.88 4.43
N ASP A 5 18.03 1.50 3.25
CA ASP A 5 16.81 1.93 2.59
C ASP A 5 15.93 0.71 2.47
N ASN A 6 14.88 0.65 3.28
CA ASN A 6 14.02 -0.51 3.37
C ASN A 6 13.12 -0.50 2.13
N LYS A 7 13.67 -0.91 0.99
CA LYS A 7 13.04 -0.94 -0.34
C LYS A 7 11.99 -2.05 -0.44
N ARG A 8 11.15 -2.18 0.57
CA ARG A 8 10.08 -3.17 0.70
C ARG A 8 8.74 -2.49 0.57
N VAL A 9 7.90 -3.07 -0.28
CA VAL A 9 6.49 -2.72 -0.41
C VAL A 9 5.68 -3.86 0.20
N LEU A 10 4.72 -3.51 1.06
CA LEU A 10 3.71 -4.46 1.50
C LEU A 10 2.48 -4.29 0.62
N ALA A 11 2.00 -5.34 -0.02
CA ALA A 11 0.83 -5.30 -0.88
C ALA A 11 -0.29 -6.16 -0.30
N VAL A 12 -1.37 -5.51 0.13
CA VAL A 12 -2.58 -6.14 0.65
C VAL A 12 -3.63 -6.07 -0.46
N VAL A 13 -3.56 -7.03 -1.39
CA VAL A 13 -4.37 -7.03 -2.61
C VAL A 13 -4.96 -8.42 -2.86
N SER A 14 -6.21 -8.49 -3.30
CA SER A 14 -6.88 -9.76 -3.63
C SER A 14 -6.69 -10.16 -5.10
N ASP A 15 -6.50 -9.18 -5.97
CA ASP A 15 -6.49 -9.36 -7.42
C ASP A 15 -5.10 -9.73 -7.96
N LEU A 16 -5.01 -10.91 -8.60
CA LEU A 16 -3.75 -11.43 -9.15
C LEU A 16 -3.16 -10.54 -10.26
N PHE A 17 -3.99 -9.91 -11.08
CA PHE A 17 -3.53 -9.01 -12.13
C PHE A 17 -2.83 -7.78 -11.55
N PHE A 18 -3.35 -7.23 -10.44
CA PHE A 18 -2.66 -6.16 -9.72
C PHE A 18 -1.41 -6.66 -9.01
N SER A 19 -1.42 -7.87 -8.43
CA SER A 19 -0.22 -8.46 -7.83
C SER A 19 0.94 -8.53 -8.82
N VAL A 20 0.68 -9.01 -10.05
CA VAL A 20 1.70 -9.09 -11.10
C VAL A 20 2.21 -7.70 -11.48
N LYS A 21 1.32 -6.72 -11.66
CA LYS A 21 1.69 -5.34 -12.00
C LYS A 21 2.53 -4.66 -10.92
N ILE A 22 2.13 -4.79 -9.66
CA ILE A 22 2.86 -4.24 -8.50
C ILE A 22 4.24 -4.87 -8.43
N ASN A 23 4.35 -6.19 -8.58
CA ASN A 23 5.62 -6.89 -8.53
C ASN A 23 6.57 -6.47 -9.67
N ASP A 24 6.09 -6.42 -10.92
CA ASP A 24 6.91 -6.01 -12.06
C ASP A 24 7.41 -4.56 -11.91
N ALA A 25 6.51 -3.64 -11.54
CA ALA A 25 6.86 -2.24 -11.36
C ALA A 25 7.83 -2.03 -10.18
N ALA A 26 7.65 -2.76 -9.07
CA ALA A 26 8.55 -2.70 -7.92
C ALA A 26 9.93 -3.26 -8.26
N LYS A 27 9.99 -4.38 -8.97
CA LYS A 27 11.25 -4.97 -9.44
C LYS A 27 12.03 -3.99 -10.32
N ARG A 28 11.35 -3.29 -11.23
CA ARG A 28 11.98 -2.22 -12.05
C ARG A 28 12.48 -1.05 -11.21
N ALA A 29 11.81 -0.75 -10.10
CA ALA A 29 12.23 0.29 -9.15
C ALA A 29 13.31 -0.19 -8.16
N GLY A 30 13.77 -1.45 -8.24
CA GLY A 30 14.74 -2.03 -7.31
C GLY A 30 14.17 -2.29 -5.92
N MET A 31 12.86 -2.48 -5.81
CA MET A 31 12.13 -2.78 -4.58
C MET A 31 11.65 -4.24 -4.57
N THR A 32 11.49 -4.80 -3.38
CA THR A 32 10.84 -6.10 -3.18
C THR A 32 9.40 -5.90 -2.71
N VAL A 33 8.51 -6.80 -3.11
CA VAL A 33 7.10 -6.77 -2.71
C VAL A 33 6.79 -8.00 -1.88
N GLU A 34 6.14 -7.80 -0.74
CA GLU A 34 5.58 -8.86 0.07
C GLU A 34 4.05 -8.77 -0.01
N PHE A 35 3.43 -9.87 -0.46
CA PHE A 35 1.98 -9.95 -0.62
C PHE A 35 1.36 -10.55 0.63
N VAL A 36 0.34 -9.88 1.15
CA VAL A 36 -0.37 -10.31 2.35
C VAL A 36 -1.86 -10.44 2.06
N LYS A 37 -2.48 -11.47 2.63
CA LYS A 37 -3.88 -11.83 2.40
C LYS A 37 -4.75 -11.79 3.66
N ASP A 38 -4.17 -11.46 4.81
CA ASP A 38 -4.87 -11.40 6.09
C ASP A 38 -4.41 -10.19 6.92
N GLU A 39 -5.31 -9.68 7.76
CA GLU A 39 -5.05 -8.49 8.59
C GLU A 39 -3.91 -8.71 9.59
N LYS A 40 -3.83 -9.91 10.19
CA LYS A 40 -2.86 -10.21 11.26
C LYS A 40 -1.44 -10.21 10.72
N ASP A 41 -1.23 -10.86 9.58
CA ASP A 41 0.04 -10.86 8.87
C ASP A 41 0.35 -9.44 8.36
N ALA A 42 -0.65 -8.68 7.89
CA ALA A 42 -0.41 -7.31 7.42
C ALA A 42 0.13 -6.42 8.55
N MET A 43 -0.46 -6.52 9.74
CA MET A 43 0.00 -5.84 10.95
C MET A 43 1.36 -6.34 11.43
N ALA A 44 1.64 -7.65 11.35
CA ALA A 44 2.93 -8.20 11.72
C ALA A 44 4.04 -7.73 10.78
N LYS A 45 3.80 -7.74 9.47
CA LYS A 45 4.75 -7.30 8.44
C LYS A 45 4.93 -5.79 8.40
N ALA A 46 3.91 -5.01 8.75
CA ALA A 46 4.03 -3.56 8.90
C ALA A 46 5.11 -3.17 9.94
N LYS A 47 5.33 -3.98 10.99
CA LYS A 47 6.40 -3.77 11.98
C LYS A 47 7.80 -3.86 11.39
N THR A 48 7.96 -4.47 10.22
CA THR A 48 9.23 -4.45 9.48
C THR A 48 9.52 -3.08 8.85
N LYS A 49 8.61 -2.10 9.00
CA LYS A 49 8.71 -0.72 8.52
C LYS A 49 8.94 -0.64 7.00
N PRO A 50 8.06 -1.23 6.17
CA PRO A 50 8.14 -1.07 4.72
C PRO A 50 8.07 0.42 4.33
N THR A 51 8.63 0.76 3.17
CA THR A 51 8.57 2.14 2.66
C THR A 51 7.18 2.52 2.18
N LEU A 52 6.39 1.53 1.77
CA LEU A 52 5.05 1.72 1.24
C LEU A 52 4.16 0.52 1.55
N ILE A 53 2.91 0.78 1.92
CA ILE A 53 1.84 -0.22 1.97
C ILE A 53 0.80 0.13 0.92
N ILE A 54 0.52 -0.81 0.03
CA ILE A 54 -0.50 -0.71 -1.01
C ILE A 54 -1.70 -1.55 -0.58
N LEU A 55 -2.89 -0.94 -0.54
CA LEU A 55 -4.12 -1.59 -0.12
C LEU A 55 -5.16 -1.57 -1.25
N ASP A 56 -5.74 -2.73 -1.54
CA ASP A 56 -6.98 -2.82 -2.29
C ASP A 56 -8.15 -2.53 -1.32
N LEU A 57 -8.80 -1.39 -1.49
CA LEU A 57 -9.93 -0.98 -0.65
C LEU A 57 -11.18 -1.84 -0.89
N ASN A 58 -11.20 -2.68 -1.92
CA ASN A 58 -12.25 -3.66 -2.17
C ASN A 58 -11.90 -5.05 -1.64
N PHE A 59 -10.78 -5.22 -0.92
CA PHE A 59 -10.43 -6.49 -0.32
C PHE A 59 -11.16 -6.70 1.01
N GLU A 60 -12.44 -7.06 0.95
CA GLU A 60 -13.32 -7.19 2.13
C GLU A 60 -12.77 -8.13 3.22
N SER A 61 -12.07 -9.21 2.84
CA SER A 61 -11.55 -10.21 3.77
C SER A 61 -10.53 -9.67 4.78
N VAL A 62 -9.89 -8.53 4.48
CA VAL A 62 -8.90 -7.88 5.36
C VAL A 62 -9.44 -6.60 6.01
N ASN A 63 -10.68 -6.23 5.73
CA ASN A 63 -11.31 -4.97 6.15
C ASN A 63 -10.35 -3.75 6.06
N PRO A 64 -10.06 -3.27 4.84
CA PRO A 64 -8.92 -2.37 4.60
C PRO A 64 -9.02 -1.04 5.34
N LEU A 65 -10.23 -0.54 5.60
CA LEU A 65 -10.45 0.69 6.37
C LEU A 65 -10.03 0.53 7.84
N ASP A 66 -10.36 -0.62 8.44
CA ASP A 66 -9.99 -0.95 9.81
C ASP A 66 -8.48 -1.19 9.92
N LEU A 67 -7.88 -1.86 8.93
CA LEU A 67 -6.43 -2.03 8.83
C LEU A 67 -5.70 -0.68 8.73
N ILE A 68 -6.17 0.25 7.89
CA ILE A 68 -5.60 1.61 7.79
C ILE A 68 -5.66 2.32 9.15
N SER A 69 -6.83 2.27 9.81
CA SER A 69 -7.02 2.87 11.14
C SER A 69 -6.04 2.30 12.16
N LYS A 70 -5.89 0.98 12.23
CA LYS A 70 -4.93 0.28 13.12
C LYS A 70 -3.47 0.66 12.84
N LEU A 71 -3.10 0.78 11.57
CA LEU A 71 -1.75 1.19 11.16
C LEU A 71 -1.46 2.64 11.57
N LYS A 72 -2.42 3.55 11.41
CA LYS A 72 -2.27 4.97 11.75
C LYS A 72 -2.41 5.25 13.25
N ALA A 73 -3.13 4.41 13.99
CA ALA A 73 -3.23 4.48 15.45
C ALA A 73 -1.93 4.08 16.16
N ASN A 74 -1.05 3.32 15.50
CA ASN A 74 0.24 2.92 16.06
C ASN A 74 1.32 3.97 15.73
N ASP A 75 1.89 4.59 16.76
CA ASP A 75 2.89 5.66 16.62
C ASP A 75 4.15 5.27 15.83
N GLU A 76 4.52 3.99 15.85
CA GLU A 76 5.68 3.50 15.09
C GLU A 76 5.36 3.26 13.61
N LEU A 77 4.09 2.99 13.30
CA LEU A 77 3.62 2.60 11.96
C LEU A 77 2.96 3.75 11.20
N LYS A 78 2.47 4.78 11.90
CA LYS A 78 1.78 5.94 11.30
C LYS A 78 2.63 6.73 10.29
N SER A 79 3.97 6.60 10.41
CA SER A 79 4.95 7.21 9.50
C SER A 79 5.07 6.50 8.15
N ILE A 80 4.54 5.27 8.02
CA ILE A 80 4.56 4.51 6.78
C ILE A 80 3.54 5.10 5.81
N SER A 81 3.94 5.24 4.53
CA SER A 81 3.06 5.69 3.47
C SER A 81 2.03 4.61 3.12
N LEU A 82 0.75 4.99 3.11
CA LEU A 82 -0.37 4.13 2.76
C LEU A 82 -1.02 4.61 1.47
N ILE A 83 -1.10 3.74 0.47
CA ILE A 83 -1.79 4.00 -0.79
C ILE A 83 -2.93 3.00 -0.97
N GLY A 84 -4.16 3.52 -0.99
CA GLY A 84 -5.36 2.75 -1.30
C GLY A 84 -5.74 2.86 -2.77
N PHE A 85 -6.23 1.79 -3.38
CA PHE A 85 -6.93 1.87 -4.66
C PHE A 85 -8.31 1.21 -4.60
N LEU A 86 -9.23 1.69 -5.44
CA LEU A 86 -10.63 1.27 -5.47
C LEU A 86 -11.18 1.12 -6.89
N SER A 87 -12.16 0.24 -7.06
CA SER A 87 -12.54 -0.31 -8.37
C SER A 87 -13.42 0.58 -9.24
N HIS A 88 -14.30 1.35 -8.62
CA HIS A 88 -15.13 2.34 -9.29
C HIS A 88 -15.06 3.64 -8.48
N VAL A 89 -15.39 4.80 -9.03
CA VAL A 89 -15.38 6.09 -8.30
C VAL A 89 -16.39 6.05 -7.14
N GLN A 90 -15.98 5.41 -6.04
CA GLN A 90 -16.74 5.26 -4.82
C GLN A 90 -16.36 6.43 -3.93
N GLY A 91 -17.01 7.58 -4.17
CA GLY A 91 -16.71 8.84 -3.47
C GLY A 91 -16.73 8.68 -1.95
N GLU A 92 -17.72 7.97 -1.42
CA GLU A 92 -17.82 7.67 0.01
C GLU A 92 -16.68 6.78 0.51
N LEU A 93 -16.34 5.70 -0.21
CA LEU A 93 -15.24 4.81 0.18
C LEU A 93 -13.90 5.56 0.15
N LYS A 94 -13.71 6.43 -0.86
CA LYS A 94 -12.55 7.29 -0.96
C LYS A 94 -12.46 8.24 0.22
N GLN A 95 -13.57 8.89 0.57
CA GLN A 95 -13.65 9.81 1.71
C GLN A 95 -13.34 9.08 3.02
N LYS A 96 -14.01 7.95 3.28
CA LYS A 96 -13.76 7.12 4.47
C LYS A 96 -12.30 6.66 4.56
N ALA A 97 -11.70 6.25 3.44
CA ALA A 97 -10.29 5.85 3.42
C ALA A 97 -9.35 7.02 3.76
N HIS A 98 -9.65 8.24 3.31
CA HIS A 98 -8.89 9.42 3.71
C HIS A 98 -9.10 9.77 5.18
N GLU A 99 -10.33 9.70 5.67
CA GLU A 99 -10.67 9.96 7.08
C GLU A 99 -10.01 8.98 8.04
N THR A 100 -9.83 7.70 7.65
CA THR A 100 -9.08 6.72 8.44
C THR A 100 -7.57 6.93 8.41
N GLY A 101 -7.08 7.85 7.58
CA GLY A 101 -5.67 8.23 7.52
C GLY A 101 -4.90 7.65 6.34
N CYS A 102 -5.56 7.18 5.27
CA CYS A 102 -4.88 6.77 4.05
C CYS A 102 -4.29 8.02 3.34
N ASP A 103 -2.97 7.98 3.09
CA ASP A 103 -2.23 9.14 2.57
C ASP A 103 -2.62 9.46 1.12
N MET A 104 -2.94 8.45 0.31
CA MET A 104 -3.43 8.64 -1.05
C MET A 104 -4.41 7.56 -1.46
N VAL A 105 -5.51 7.95 -2.10
CA VAL A 105 -6.52 7.03 -2.62
C VAL A 105 -6.76 7.27 -4.11
N LEU A 106 -6.58 6.23 -4.92
CA LEU A 106 -6.66 6.29 -6.39
C LEU A 106 -7.73 5.35 -6.95
N ALA A 107 -8.34 5.73 -8.07
CA ALA A 107 -9.13 4.78 -8.85
C ALA A 107 -8.20 3.72 -9.49
N ARG A 108 -8.67 2.50 -9.70
CA ARG A 108 -7.87 1.39 -10.30
C ARG A 108 -7.10 1.77 -11.56
N SER A 109 -7.72 2.49 -12.48
CA SER A 109 -7.09 2.95 -13.72
C SER A 109 -5.93 3.91 -13.42
N ALA A 110 -6.19 4.94 -12.61
CA ALA A 110 -5.18 5.91 -12.19
C ALA A 110 -4.05 5.25 -11.40
N PHE A 111 -4.35 4.32 -10.50
CA PHE A 111 -3.35 3.55 -9.76
C PHE A 111 -2.45 2.77 -10.73
N SER A 112 -3.04 1.99 -11.65
CA SER A 112 -2.26 1.21 -12.61
C SER A 112 -1.40 2.08 -13.53
N GLN A 113 -1.86 3.27 -13.92
CA GLN A 113 -1.10 4.19 -14.77
C GLN A 113 0.05 4.85 -14.02
N ASN A 114 -0.17 5.22 -12.75
CA ASN A 114 0.82 5.94 -11.94
C ASN A 114 1.76 5.01 -11.16
N LEU A 115 1.49 3.70 -11.12
CA LEU A 115 2.25 2.72 -10.35
C LEU A 115 3.79 2.80 -10.54
N PRO A 116 4.34 2.93 -11.76
CA PRO A 116 5.79 3.07 -11.93
C PRO A 116 6.35 4.35 -11.27
N GLN A 117 5.64 5.47 -11.38
CA GLN A 117 6.06 6.75 -10.78
C GLN A 117 5.93 6.72 -9.26
N ILE A 118 4.85 6.13 -8.74
CA ILE A 118 4.63 5.94 -7.31
C ILE A 118 5.80 5.15 -6.71
N LEU A 119 6.14 4.00 -7.29
CA LEU A 119 7.22 3.15 -6.78
C LEU A 119 8.58 3.80 -6.94
N LYS A 120 8.84 4.50 -8.05
CA LYS A 120 10.09 5.27 -8.22
C LYS A 120 10.26 6.34 -7.12
N ARG A 121 9.19 7.05 -6.74
CA ARG A 121 9.24 8.05 -5.66
C ARG A 121 9.58 7.41 -4.30
N HIS A 122 9.11 6.19 -4.05
CA HIS A 122 9.31 5.49 -2.78
C HIS A 122 10.57 4.63 -2.74
N SER A 123 11.24 4.39 -3.88
CA SER A 123 12.50 3.62 -3.93
C SER A 123 13.73 4.43 -3.52
N GLY A 124 13.58 5.75 -3.32
CA GLY A 124 14.68 6.67 -3.00
C GLY A 124 15.62 6.95 -4.17
N VAL A 125 15.29 6.45 -5.37
CA VAL A 125 16.09 6.68 -6.60
C VAL A 125 15.61 7.98 -7.25
N THR A 126 16.40 9.04 -7.07
CA THR A 126 16.29 10.27 -7.89
C THR A 126 16.81 9.98 -9.29
#